data_AF-A0A3C0A3C6-F1
#
_entry.id   AF-A0A3C0A3C6-F1
#
_cell.length_a   1.000
_cell.length_b   1.000
_cell.length_c   1.000
_cell.angle_alpha   90.00
_cell.angle_beta   90.00
_cell.angle_gamma   90.00
#
_symmetry.space_group_name_H-M   'P 1'
#
loop_
_entity.id
_entity.type
_entity.pdbx_description
1 polymer ?
#
loop_
_entity_poly.entity_id
_entity_poly.type
_entity_poly.pdbx_seq_one_letter_code
_entity_poly.pdbx_strand_id
1 'polypeptide(L)'
;MENPEAEKALPAQAASAGELGSGVNKSRLVTVAGVAAILIGGFLSISFARANFTLVSMFSSPSFQLSMSRATVPVGMPPAAVFLVAHPRGFFFFSLILWLSITVLGFGILRRRKWARGGFNAVLYLGAAVLFLLFLFPALVVPKPFYYQGVSLAPEFNSAVKTARLCLQSFCGVGTALFLWLARKFETQAIRNEFNPKNH
;
A
#
# COMPACT_ATOMS: atom_id res chain seq x y z
N MET A 1 72.75 26.36 12.39
CA MET A 1 71.75 27.40 12.73
C MET A 1 70.44 26.95 12.10
N GLU A 2 69.76 26.03 12.77
CA GLU A 2 68.44 25.53 12.37
C GLU A 2 67.39 26.55 12.80
N ASN A 3 66.49 26.89 11.87
CA ASN A 3 65.44 27.87 12.06
C ASN A 3 64.22 27.19 12.73
N PRO A 4 63.88 27.52 13.99
CA PRO A 4 62.86 26.81 14.76
C PRO A 4 61.41 27.27 14.47
N GLU A 5 61.17 28.07 13.42
CA GLU A 5 59.84 28.66 13.17
C GLU A 5 58.97 27.92 12.13
N ALA A 6 59.45 26.82 11.53
CA ALA A 6 58.69 26.10 10.50
C ALA A 6 57.67 25.07 11.05
N GLU A 7 57.63 24.82 12.36
CA GLU A 7 56.85 23.71 12.95
C GLU A 7 55.57 24.14 13.67
N LYS A 8 55.02 25.32 13.34
CA LYS A 8 53.78 25.83 13.99
C LYS A 8 52.59 26.04 13.07
N ALA A 9 52.68 25.65 11.80
CA ALA A 9 51.65 25.95 10.79
C ALA A 9 50.79 24.75 10.34
N LEU A 10 50.65 23.68 11.13
CA LEU A 10 49.75 22.57 10.77
C LEU A 10 49.10 21.87 11.98
N PRO A 11 48.12 22.53 12.63
CA PRO A 11 46.98 21.75 13.15
C PRO A 11 45.59 22.32 12.78
N ALA A 12 45.48 23.43 12.06
CA ALA A 12 44.18 24.05 11.75
C ALA A 12 43.41 23.38 10.60
N GLN A 13 44.07 22.65 9.69
CA GLN A 13 43.40 21.99 8.55
C GLN A 13 42.85 20.59 8.87
N ALA A 14 43.35 19.93 9.92
CA ALA A 14 42.87 18.60 10.33
C ALA A 14 41.48 18.65 10.99
N ALA A 15 41.06 19.81 11.51
CA ALA A 15 39.73 19.98 12.10
C ALA A 15 38.60 20.11 11.06
N SER A 16 38.90 20.52 9.81
CA SER A 16 37.87 20.66 8.76
C SER A 16 37.59 19.38 7.97
N ALA A 17 38.47 18.38 8.05
CA ALA A 17 38.27 17.07 7.40
C ALA A 17 37.38 16.12 8.23
N GLY A 18 37.14 16.43 9.52
CA GLY A 18 36.24 15.67 10.40
C GLY A 18 34.75 15.98 10.22
N GLU A 19 34.39 17.06 9.52
CA GLU A 19 33.00 17.50 9.32
C GLU A 19 32.40 17.11 7.96
N LEU A 20 33.10 16.32 7.15
CA LEU A 20 32.54 15.73 5.92
C LEU A 20 31.75 14.42 6.16
N GLY A 21 31.65 14.00 7.42
CA GLY A 21 31.06 12.72 7.83
C GLY A 21 29.78 12.81 8.67
N SER A 22 29.23 13.99 8.95
CA SER A 22 27.87 14.12 9.53
C SER A 22 26.81 14.01 8.43
N GLY A 23 26.99 13.06 7.52
CA GLY A 23 25.97 12.66 6.57
C GLY A 23 24.74 12.27 7.37
N VAL A 24 23.78 13.18 7.46
CA VAL A 24 22.48 13.02 8.12
C VAL A 24 22.08 11.57 7.92
N ASN A 25 22.05 10.79 9.01
CA ASN A 25 21.74 9.36 8.96
C ASN A 25 20.32 9.21 8.40
N LYS A 26 20.20 9.16 7.07
CA LYS A 26 18.92 9.09 6.35
C LYS A 26 18.27 7.78 6.77
N SER A 27 17.07 7.85 7.32
CA SER A 27 16.40 6.64 7.80
C SER A 27 16.20 5.64 6.68
N ARG A 28 16.84 4.47 6.83
CA ARG A 28 16.68 3.32 5.91
C ARG A 28 15.22 2.94 5.76
N LEU A 29 14.44 3.06 6.83
CA LEU A 29 13.01 2.74 6.83
C LEU A 29 12.26 3.59 5.82
N VAL A 30 12.48 4.91 5.80
CA VAL A 30 11.76 5.82 4.90
C VAL A 30 12.15 5.57 3.45
N THR A 31 13.42 5.25 3.18
CA THR A 31 13.89 4.88 1.84
C THR A 31 13.29 3.56 1.39
N VAL A 32 13.32 2.52 2.23
CA VAL A 32 12.72 1.20 1.93
C VAL A 32 11.21 1.32 1.71
N ALA A 33 10.50 2.05 2.58
CA ALA A 33 9.07 2.26 2.45
C ALA A 33 8.71 3.05 1.18
N GLY A 34 9.50 4.09 0.84
CA GLY A 34 9.31 4.85 -0.40
C GLY A 34 9.53 4.00 -1.65
N VAL A 35 10.62 3.22 -1.70
CA VAL A 35 10.91 2.30 -2.81
C VAL A 35 9.84 1.21 -2.92
N ALA A 36 9.45 0.59 -1.80
CA ALA A 36 8.40 -0.42 -1.78
C ALA A 36 7.07 0.16 -2.30
N ALA A 37 6.70 1.37 -1.87
CA ALA A 37 5.48 2.04 -2.34
C ALA A 37 5.53 2.33 -3.85
N ILE A 38 6.68 2.74 -4.38
CA ILE A 38 6.85 2.97 -5.83
C ILE A 38 6.77 1.67 -6.61
N LEU A 39 7.45 0.61 -6.16
CA LEU A 39 7.46 -0.67 -6.87
C LEU A 39 6.07 -1.32 -6.85
N ILE A 40 5.45 -1.41 -5.68
CA ILE A 40 4.10 -1.99 -5.53
C ILE A 40 3.06 -1.12 -6.23
N GLY A 41 3.07 0.19 -5.97
CA GLY A 41 2.14 1.14 -6.58
C GLY A 41 2.28 1.20 -8.09
N GLY A 42 3.50 1.24 -8.61
CA GLY A 42 3.78 1.29 -10.04
C GLY A 42 3.37 -0.01 -10.75
N PHE A 43 3.74 -1.16 -10.19
CA PHE A 43 3.37 -2.47 -10.73
C PHE A 43 1.84 -2.66 -10.77
N LEU A 44 1.15 -2.29 -9.69
CA LEU A 44 -0.31 -2.39 -9.63
C LEU A 44 -0.97 -1.36 -10.55
N SER A 45 -0.45 -0.14 -10.65
CA SER A 45 -0.96 0.87 -11.60
C SER A 45 -0.89 0.36 -13.04
N ILE A 46 0.25 -0.22 -13.46
CA ILE A 46 0.39 -0.81 -14.80
C ILE A 46 -0.61 -1.97 -14.98
N SER A 47 -0.73 -2.85 -13.98
CA SER A 47 -1.66 -3.98 -14.02
C SER A 47 -3.11 -3.51 -14.20
N PHE A 48 -3.54 -2.50 -13.43
CA PHE A 48 -4.87 -1.91 -13.53
C PHE A 48 -5.06 -1.10 -14.81
N ALA A 49 -4.05 -0.40 -15.31
CA ALA A 49 -4.12 0.28 -16.61
C ALA A 49 -4.37 -0.71 -17.75
N ARG A 50 -3.63 -1.83 -17.74
CA ARG A 50 -3.81 -2.91 -18.71
C ARG A 50 -5.20 -3.54 -18.60
N ALA A 51 -5.66 -3.82 -17.38
CA ALA A 51 -7.00 -4.35 -17.14
C ALA A 51 -8.11 -3.38 -17.61
N ASN A 52 -7.96 -2.08 -17.38
CA ASN A 52 -8.90 -1.07 -17.89
C ASN A 52 -8.94 -1.08 -19.43
N PHE A 53 -7.79 -1.15 -20.09
CA PHE A 53 -7.73 -1.21 -21.56
C PHE A 53 -8.43 -2.46 -22.10
N THR A 54 -8.19 -3.62 -21.49
CA THR A 54 -8.88 -4.87 -21.83
C THR A 54 -10.38 -4.79 -21.56
N LEU A 55 -10.82 -4.16 -20.48
CA LEU A 55 -12.25 -3.98 -20.22
C LEU A 55 -12.89 -3.09 -21.28
N VAL A 56 -12.26 -1.98 -21.66
CA VAL A 56 -12.77 -1.10 -22.72
C VAL A 56 -12.97 -1.88 -24.03
N SER A 57 -12.00 -2.71 -24.42
CA SER A 57 -12.12 -3.53 -25.64
C SER A 57 -13.18 -4.65 -25.52
N MET A 58 -13.34 -5.26 -24.34
CA MET A 58 -14.39 -6.24 -24.10
C MET A 58 -15.79 -5.61 -24.14
N PHE A 59 -15.98 -4.45 -23.53
CA PHE A 59 -17.27 -3.77 -23.50
C PHE A 59 -17.69 -3.21 -24.87
N SER A 60 -16.75 -2.97 -25.79
CA SER A 60 -17.07 -2.61 -27.18
C SER A 60 -17.62 -3.78 -28.00
N SER A 61 -17.50 -5.02 -27.52
CA SER A 61 -18.05 -6.19 -28.21
C SER A 61 -19.55 -6.35 -27.95
N PRO A 62 -20.40 -6.46 -29.00
CA PRO A 62 -21.84 -6.70 -28.85
C PRO A 62 -22.18 -8.00 -28.10
N SER A 63 -21.36 -9.04 -28.25
CA SER A 63 -21.59 -10.34 -27.58
C SER A 63 -21.44 -10.24 -26.07
N PHE A 64 -20.56 -9.36 -25.59
CA PHE A 64 -20.37 -9.13 -24.17
C PHE A 64 -21.55 -8.37 -23.55
N GLN A 65 -22.09 -7.38 -24.26
CA GLN A 65 -23.28 -6.64 -23.81
C GLN A 65 -24.52 -7.55 -23.74
N LEU A 66 -24.71 -8.42 -24.74
CA LEU A 66 -25.80 -9.41 -24.75
C LEU A 66 -25.63 -10.47 -23.65
N SER A 67 -24.40 -10.81 -23.29
CA SER A 67 -24.13 -11.77 -22.21
C SER A 67 -24.38 -11.14 -20.83
N MET A 68 -23.98 -9.87 -20.63
CA MET A 68 -24.26 -9.14 -19.39
C MET A 68 -25.75 -8.94 -19.14
N SER A 69 -26.54 -8.64 -20.18
CA SER A 69 -27.99 -8.41 -20.01
C SER A 69 -28.75 -9.66 -19.55
N ARG A 70 -28.15 -10.85 -19.72
CA ARG A 70 -28.70 -12.14 -19.27
C ARG A 70 -28.01 -12.68 -18.00
N ALA A 71 -26.94 -12.04 -17.54
CA ALA A 71 -26.19 -12.49 -16.38
C ALA A 71 -26.98 -12.17 -15.10
N THR A 72 -27.43 -13.20 -14.40
CA THR A 72 -28.03 -13.06 -13.07
C THR A 72 -26.94 -13.18 -12.01
N VAL A 73 -26.92 -12.26 -11.05
CA VAL A 73 -25.99 -12.31 -9.92
C VAL A 73 -26.44 -13.45 -8.99
N PRO A 74 -25.60 -14.46 -8.71
CA PRO A 74 -25.97 -15.57 -7.86
C PRO A 74 -26.46 -15.12 -6.48
N VAL A 75 -27.54 -15.74 -6.02
CA VAL A 75 -28.18 -15.50 -4.71
C VAL A 75 -27.25 -16.04 -3.62
N GLY A 76 -26.24 -15.27 -3.24
CA GLY A 76 -25.22 -15.68 -2.28
C GLY A 76 -23.85 -15.02 -2.43
N MET A 77 -23.66 -14.14 -3.42
CA MET A 77 -22.39 -13.40 -3.56
C MET A 77 -22.15 -12.46 -2.37
N PRO A 78 -20.89 -12.35 -1.89
CA PRO A 78 -20.51 -11.36 -0.89
C PRO A 78 -20.87 -9.93 -1.35
N PRO A 79 -21.29 -9.02 -0.45
CA PRO A 79 -21.69 -7.66 -0.82
C PRO A 79 -20.64 -6.89 -1.62
N ALA A 80 -19.34 -7.08 -1.32
CA ALA A 80 -18.27 -6.44 -2.08
C ALA A 80 -18.18 -6.97 -3.51
N ALA A 81 -18.39 -8.28 -3.71
CA ALA A 81 -18.42 -8.88 -5.04
C ALA A 81 -19.61 -8.36 -5.85
N VAL A 82 -20.78 -8.22 -5.22
CA VAL A 82 -21.96 -7.63 -5.88
C VAL A 82 -21.67 -6.19 -6.33
N PHE A 83 -21.07 -5.38 -5.47
CA PHE A 83 -20.69 -4.01 -5.82
C PHE A 83 -19.69 -3.96 -6.99
N LEU A 84 -18.67 -4.82 -6.97
CA LEU A 84 -17.67 -4.95 -8.02
C LEU A 84 -18.28 -5.33 -9.37
N VAL A 85 -19.21 -6.28 -9.38
CA VAL A 85 -19.90 -6.73 -10.59
C VAL A 85 -20.88 -5.68 -11.11
N ALA A 86 -21.50 -4.90 -10.22
CA ALA A 86 -22.40 -3.82 -10.62
C ALA A 86 -21.66 -2.62 -11.25
N HIS A 87 -20.45 -2.31 -10.78
CA HIS A 87 -19.68 -1.14 -11.24
C HIS A 87 -18.23 -1.47 -11.61
N PRO A 88 -17.98 -2.42 -12.54
CA PRO A 88 -16.64 -2.90 -12.83
C PRO A 88 -15.75 -1.77 -13.36
N ARG A 89 -16.21 -0.98 -14.34
CA ARG A 89 -15.45 0.15 -14.90
C ARG A 89 -15.03 1.16 -13.83
N GLY A 90 -15.98 1.55 -12.98
CA GLY A 90 -15.72 2.49 -11.89
C GLY A 90 -14.67 1.97 -10.91
N PHE A 91 -14.77 0.70 -10.53
CA PHE A 91 -13.81 0.06 -9.63
C PHE A 91 -12.40 0.00 -10.22
N PHE A 92 -12.24 -0.46 -11.46
CA PHE A 92 -10.93 -0.58 -12.10
C PHE A 92 -10.28 0.79 -12.33
N PHE A 93 -11.07 1.81 -12.69
CA PHE A 93 -10.59 3.17 -12.86
C PHE A 93 -10.20 3.82 -11.54
N PHE A 94 -11.04 3.71 -10.52
CA PHE A 94 -10.73 4.19 -9.17
C PHE A 94 -9.47 3.53 -8.61
N SER A 95 -9.34 2.21 -8.78
CA SER A 95 -8.16 1.46 -8.37
C SER A 95 -6.90 1.97 -9.06
N LEU A 96 -6.96 2.24 -10.37
CA LEU A 96 -5.83 2.83 -11.11
C LEU A 96 -5.39 4.17 -10.50
N ILE A 97 -6.33 5.09 -10.24
CA ILE A 97 -6.04 6.40 -9.64
C ILE A 97 -5.44 6.24 -8.23
N LEU A 98 -5.99 5.33 -7.44
CA LEU A 98 -5.51 5.04 -6.09
C LEU A 98 -4.04 4.58 -6.13
N TRP A 99 -3.72 3.61 -6.98
CA TRP A 99 -2.35 3.07 -7.10
C TRP A 99 -1.36 4.09 -7.69
N LEU A 100 -1.80 4.92 -8.64
CA LEU A 100 -0.98 6.03 -9.14
C LEU A 100 -0.70 7.05 -8.04
N SER A 101 -1.69 7.36 -7.22
CA SER A 101 -1.53 8.27 -6.08
C SER A 101 -0.53 7.72 -5.06
N ILE A 102 -0.57 6.42 -4.76
CA ILE A 102 0.41 5.74 -3.89
C ILE A 102 1.82 5.84 -4.48
N THR A 103 1.96 5.69 -5.80
CA THR A 103 3.25 5.81 -6.50
C THR A 103 3.80 7.23 -6.38
N VAL A 104 2.97 8.25 -6.61
CA VAL A 104 3.33 9.67 -6.46
C VAL A 104 3.72 9.99 -5.01
N LEU A 105 2.99 9.45 -4.03
CA LEU A 105 3.34 9.57 -2.62
C LEU A 105 4.69 8.90 -2.32
N GLY A 106 4.97 7.73 -2.88
CA GLY A 106 6.25 7.04 -2.77
C GLY A 106 7.42 7.89 -3.29
N PHE A 107 7.27 8.50 -4.47
CA PHE A 107 8.25 9.48 -4.98
C PHE A 107 8.41 10.70 -4.07
N GLY A 108 7.30 11.21 -3.54
CA GLY A 108 7.31 12.32 -2.60
C GLY A 108 8.04 12.00 -1.28
N ILE A 109 7.94 10.76 -0.79
CA ILE A 109 8.66 10.26 0.38
C ILE A 109 10.16 10.18 0.13
N LEU A 110 10.57 9.68 -1.04
CA LEU A 110 11.98 9.67 -1.43
C LEU A 110 12.55 11.09 -1.54
N ARG A 111 11.75 12.04 -2.04
CA ARG A 111 12.08 13.47 -2.08
C ARG A 111 11.88 14.20 -0.75
N ARG A 112 11.55 13.49 0.34
CA ARG A 112 11.35 14.03 1.69
C ARG A 112 10.39 15.22 1.75
N ARG A 113 9.34 15.23 0.92
CA ARG A 113 8.35 16.32 0.90
C ARG A 113 7.34 16.16 2.05
N LYS A 114 7.09 17.25 2.79
CA LYS A 114 6.16 17.26 3.95
C LYS A 114 4.75 16.79 3.61
N TRP A 115 4.22 17.18 2.44
CA TRP A 115 2.88 16.76 1.98
C TRP A 115 2.81 15.24 1.74
N ALA A 116 3.90 14.65 1.22
CA ALA A 116 3.95 13.22 0.91
C ALA A 116 3.94 12.37 2.19
N ARG A 117 4.60 12.84 3.27
CA ARG A 117 4.49 12.21 4.59
C ARG A 117 3.05 12.20 5.09
N GLY A 118 2.37 13.35 5.01
CA GLY A 118 0.97 13.47 5.43
C GLY A 118 0.04 12.53 4.65
N GLY A 119 0.16 12.53 3.32
CA GLY A 119 -0.63 11.66 2.45
C GLY A 119 -0.33 10.18 2.66
N PHE A 120 0.94 9.79 2.79
CA PHE A 120 1.31 8.40 3.03
C PHE A 120 0.79 7.90 4.38
N ASN A 121 0.86 8.72 5.42
CA ASN A 121 0.33 8.36 6.72
C ASN A 121 -1.19 8.18 6.69
N ALA A 122 -1.92 9.06 5.97
CA ALA A 122 -3.35 8.89 5.75
C ALA A 122 -3.68 7.58 5.00
N VAL A 123 -2.90 7.23 3.98
CA VAL A 123 -3.04 5.95 3.25
C VAL A 123 -2.78 4.75 4.17
N LEU A 124 -1.78 4.81 5.05
CA LEU A 124 -1.50 3.74 6.01
C LEU A 124 -2.66 3.55 6.99
N TYR A 125 -3.23 4.63 7.54
CA TYR A 125 -4.40 4.54 8.42
C TYR A 125 -5.63 4.03 7.69
N LEU A 126 -5.90 4.52 6.48
CA LEU A 126 -7.01 4.05 5.67
C LEU A 126 -6.87 2.56 5.33
N GLY A 127 -5.66 2.14 4.93
CA GLY A 127 -5.34 0.73 4.67
C GLY A 127 -5.52 -0.14 5.92
N ALA A 128 -5.05 0.33 7.08
CA ALA A 128 -5.24 -0.36 8.34
C ALA A 128 -6.72 -0.50 8.70
N ALA A 129 -7.52 0.56 8.52
CA ALA A 129 -8.96 0.55 8.78
C ALA A 129 -9.70 -0.42 7.86
N VAL A 130 -9.36 -0.47 6.57
CA VAL A 130 -9.93 -1.43 5.61
C VAL A 130 -9.58 -2.86 6.00
N LEU A 131 -8.30 -3.15 6.29
CA LEU A 131 -7.88 -4.48 6.72
C LEU A 131 -8.54 -4.88 8.04
N PHE A 132 -8.71 -3.94 8.97
CA PHE A 132 -9.38 -4.19 10.25
C PHE A 132 -10.86 -4.50 10.05
N LEU A 133 -11.52 -3.78 9.15
CA LEU A 133 -12.91 -4.05 8.79
C LEU A 133 -13.07 -5.44 8.16
N LEU A 134 -12.14 -5.83 7.28
CA LEU A 134 -12.12 -7.16 6.67
C LEU A 134 -11.82 -8.27 7.69
N PHE A 135 -11.00 -7.97 8.70
CA PHE A 135 -10.75 -8.87 9.82
C PHE A 135 -12.02 -9.14 10.63
N LEU A 136 -12.78 -8.08 10.96
CA LEU A 136 -14.04 -8.18 11.70
C LEU A 136 -15.17 -8.81 10.87
N PHE A 137 -15.25 -8.46 9.59
CA PHE A 137 -16.32 -8.87 8.67
C PHE A 137 -15.76 -9.57 7.43
N PRO A 138 -15.16 -10.77 7.57
CA PRO A 138 -14.59 -11.49 6.43
C PRO A 138 -15.66 -11.92 5.42
N ALA A 139 -16.92 -11.96 5.83
CA ALA A 139 -18.08 -12.24 4.97
C ALA A 139 -18.28 -11.20 3.86
N LEU A 140 -17.59 -10.06 3.92
CA LEU A 140 -17.58 -9.08 2.83
C LEU A 140 -16.85 -9.59 1.59
N VAL A 141 -15.87 -10.49 1.76
CA VAL A 141 -15.01 -11.00 0.68
C VAL A 141 -15.18 -12.51 0.50
N VAL A 142 -15.30 -13.26 1.59
CA VAL A 142 -15.43 -14.72 1.56
C VAL A 142 -16.91 -15.10 1.56
N PRO A 143 -17.37 -15.98 0.65
CA PRO A 143 -18.76 -16.44 0.62
C PRO A 143 -19.15 -17.16 1.91
N LYS A 144 -20.46 -17.16 2.22
CA LYS A 144 -20.99 -17.93 3.34
C LYS A 144 -20.95 -19.43 3.00
N PRO A 145 -20.67 -20.31 3.98
CA PRO A 145 -20.76 -21.75 3.74
C PRO A 145 -22.21 -22.16 3.46
N PHE A 146 -22.38 -23.16 2.59
CA PHE A 146 -23.69 -23.68 2.18
C PHE A 146 -24.19 -24.75 3.15
N TYR A 147 -25.16 -24.38 3.96
CA TYR A 147 -25.92 -25.29 4.83
C TYR A 147 -27.41 -25.19 4.48
N TYR A 148 -28.10 -26.33 4.45
CA TYR A 148 -29.54 -26.41 4.33
C TYR A 148 -30.09 -27.23 5.50
N GLN A 149 -30.90 -26.60 6.36
CA GLN A 149 -31.45 -27.22 7.58
C GLN A 149 -30.39 -27.92 8.47
N GLY A 150 -29.19 -27.32 8.58
CA GLY A 150 -28.08 -27.89 9.36
C GLY A 150 -27.28 -28.97 8.64
N VAL A 151 -27.70 -29.44 7.46
CA VAL A 151 -26.96 -30.38 6.62
C VAL A 151 -26.05 -29.61 5.66
N SER A 152 -24.77 -29.98 5.64
CA SER A 152 -23.79 -29.42 4.72
C SER A 152 -24.02 -29.97 3.32
N LEU A 153 -24.55 -29.16 2.40
CA LEU A 153 -24.79 -29.55 1.01
C LEU A 153 -23.49 -29.80 0.22
N ALA A 154 -22.39 -29.15 0.63
CA ALA A 154 -21.08 -29.26 0.00
C ALA A 154 -19.98 -29.22 1.08
N PRO A 155 -19.65 -30.34 1.72
CA PRO A 155 -18.69 -30.38 2.84
C PRO A 155 -17.29 -29.91 2.45
N GLU A 156 -16.80 -30.30 1.28
CA GLU A 156 -15.49 -29.88 0.77
C GLU A 156 -15.41 -28.37 0.52
N PHE A 157 -16.48 -27.79 -0.07
CA PHE A 157 -16.59 -26.36 -0.25
C PHE A 157 -16.62 -25.62 1.09
N ASN A 158 -17.39 -26.13 2.05
CA ASN A 158 -17.50 -25.54 3.38
C ASN A 158 -16.16 -25.59 4.15
N SER A 159 -15.36 -26.64 4.00
CA SER A 159 -14.01 -26.67 4.55
C SER A 159 -13.09 -25.66 3.86
N ALA A 160 -13.14 -25.55 2.54
CA ALA A 160 -12.34 -24.59 1.79
C ALA A 160 -12.68 -23.14 2.17
N VAL A 161 -13.96 -22.81 2.31
CA VAL A 161 -14.45 -21.50 2.77
C VAL A 161 -13.97 -21.18 4.19
N LYS A 162 -14.01 -22.16 5.10
CA LYS A 162 -13.48 -21.97 6.47
C LYS A 162 -11.98 -21.69 6.46
N THR A 163 -11.21 -22.45 5.70
CA THR A 163 -9.75 -22.24 5.57
C THR A 163 -9.45 -20.88 4.95
N ALA A 164 -10.13 -20.52 3.86
CA ALA A 164 -9.97 -19.22 3.21
C ALA A 164 -10.29 -18.06 4.16
N ARG A 165 -11.37 -18.18 4.95
CA ARG A 165 -11.74 -17.19 5.98
C ARG A 165 -10.65 -17.05 7.03
N LEU A 166 -10.13 -18.15 7.56
CA LEU A 166 -9.08 -18.13 8.56
C LEU A 166 -7.79 -17.50 8.02
N CYS A 167 -7.37 -17.89 6.81
CA CYS A 167 -6.20 -17.30 6.15
C CYS A 167 -6.38 -15.80 5.92
N LEU A 168 -7.56 -15.38 5.44
CA LEU A 168 -7.87 -13.96 5.24
C LEU A 168 -7.82 -13.18 6.56
N GLN A 169 -8.44 -13.69 7.62
CA GLN A 169 -8.43 -13.03 8.92
C GLN A 169 -7.02 -12.94 9.49
N SER A 170 -6.22 -14.01 9.43
CA SER A 170 -4.82 -13.97 9.87
C SER A 170 -4.02 -12.91 9.09
N PHE A 171 -4.17 -12.87 7.77
CA PHE A 171 -3.49 -11.88 6.93
C PHE A 171 -3.94 -10.45 7.24
N CYS A 172 -5.26 -10.22 7.35
CA CYS A 172 -5.81 -8.91 7.68
C CYS A 172 -5.41 -8.44 9.07
N GLY A 173 -5.41 -9.31 10.08
CA GLY A 173 -4.99 -8.98 11.45
C GLY A 173 -3.52 -8.56 11.51
N VAL A 174 -2.63 -9.36 10.91
CA VAL A 174 -1.20 -9.04 10.83
C VAL A 174 -0.96 -7.77 10.01
N GLY A 175 -1.65 -7.65 8.87
CA GLY A 175 -1.56 -6.48 7.99
C GLY A 175 -2.01 -5.20 8.68
N THR A 176 -3.12 -5.20 9.41
CA THR A 176 -3.59 -4.06 10.20
C THR A 176 -2.55 -3.64 11.24
N ALA A 177 -2.03 -4.60 12.02
CA ALA A 177 -1.01 -4.32 13.02
C ALA A 177 0.25 -3.71 12.41
N LEU A 178 0.71 -4.25 11.28
CA LEU A 178 1.87 -3.74 10.54
C LEU A 178 1.65 -2.32 10.01
N PHE A 179 0.48 -2.05 9.42
CA PHE A 179 0.17 -0.73 8.87
C PHE A 179 0.06 0.33 9.97
N LEU A 180 -0.58 0.00 11.10
CA LEU A 180 -0.64 0.90 12.26
C LEU A 180 0.74 1.14 12.88
N TRP A 181 1.57 0.09 12.97
CA TRP A 181 2.94 0.21 13.45
C TRP A 181 3.78 1.12 12.53
N LEU A 182 3.68 0.93 11.20
CA LEU A 182 4.33 1.81 10.22
C LEU A 182 3.83 3.25 10.34
N ALA A 183 2.52 3.48 10.43
CA ALA A 183 1.94 4.82 10.57
C ALA A 183 2.52 5.54 11.81
N ARG A 184 2.53 4.85 12.96
CA ARG A 184 3.14 5.37 14.20
C ARG A 184 4.63 5.65 14.06
N LYS A 185 5.38 4.80 13.34
CA LYS A 185 6.81 5.05 13.08
C LYS A 185 7.00 6.32 12.26
N PHE A 186 6.21 6.54 11.21
CA PHE A 186 6.26 7.75 10.38
C PHE A 186 5.87 9.05 11.13
N GLU A 187 5.15 8.93 12.25
CA GLU A 187 4.81 10.06 13.13
C GLU A 187 5.90 10.42 14.13
N THR A 188 6.90 9.56 14.32
CA THR A 188 7.98 9.78 15.30
C THR A 188 8.76 11.05 14.95
N GLN A 189 9.12 11.86 15.95
CA GLN A 189 9.80 13.15 15.75
C GLN A 189 11.08 13.02 14.93
N ALA A 190 11.86 11.94 15.14
CA ALA A 190 13.07 11.65 14.36
C ALA A 190 12.79 11.64 12.85
N ILE A 191 11.76 10.90 12.41
CA ILE A 191 11.37 10.87 11.00
C ILE A 191 10.76 12.20 10.59
N ARG A 192 9.94 12.84 11.43
CA ARG A 192 9.32 14.12 11.10
C ARG A 192 10.35 15.21 10.76
N ASN A 193 11.49 15.20 11.43
CA ASN A 193 12.58 16.16 11.23
C ASN A 193 13.25 15.99 9.86
N GLU A 194 13.28 14.77 9.29
CA GLU A 194 13.81 14.53 7.93
C GLU A 194 13.00 15.20 6.81
N PHE A 195 11.75 15.57 7.08
CA PHE A 195 10.85 16.20 6.10
C PHE A 195 10.72 17.70 6.29
N ASN A 196 11.46 18.30 7.24
CA ASN A 196 11.44 19.73 7.50
C ASN A 196 12.61 20.41 6.76
N PRO A 197 12.34 21.26 5.75
CA PRO A 197 13.40 21.89 4.96
C PRO A 197 14.24 22.90 5.74
N LYS A 198 13.82 23.32 6.95
CA LYS A 198 14.54 24.31 7.77
C LYS A 198 15.81 23.77 8.45
N ASN A 199 16.11 22.48 8.31
CA ASN A 199 17.29 21.84 8.90
C ASN A 199 18.40 21.59 7.86
N HIS A 200 18.27 22.16 6.64
CA HIS A 200 19.26 22.11 5.57
C HIS A 200 19.56 23.51 5.05
#